data_AF-A0A6N6MUT9-F1
#
_entry.id   AF-A0A6N6MUT9-F1
#
_cell.length_a   1.000
_cell.length_b   1.000
_cell.length_c   1.000
_cell.angle_alpha   90.00
_cell.angle_beta   90.00
_cell.angle_gamma   90.00
#
_symmetry.space_group_name_H-M   'P 1'
#
loop_
_entity.id
_entity.type
_entity.pdbx_description
1 polymer ?
#
loop_
_entity_poly.entity_id
_entity_poly.type
_entity_poly.pdbx_seq_one_letter_code
_entity_poly.pdbx_strand_id
1 'polypeptide(L)'
;MWYFYGFVLLAGIANAIQPGMNGALAKNLPQPLVAGLVVGAGTVLSILTVGLISGRLSLPSYEQATQIPWWAWFGGVLGGGIVITQLLIARQIGAAPFLGVLVTAGVATSIALDHFGWVGFEQHPATLWRILGGLLMIVGVAVVAMT
;
A
#
# COMPACT_ATOMS: atom_id res chain seq x y z
N MET A 1 -19.12 -9.16 9.59
CA MET A 1 -19.08 -8.66 8.20
C MET A 1 -19.00 -7.14 8.16
N TRP A 2 -19.99 -6.40 8.65
CA TRP A 2 -20.02 -4.93 8.53
C TRP A 2 -18.92 -4.17 9.29
N TYR A 3 -18.48 -4.70 10.45
CA TYR A 3 -17.40 -4.11 11.25
C TYR A 3 -16.03 -4.12 10.54
N PHE A 4 -15.80 -5.03 9.57
CA PHE A 4 -14.56 -5.03 8.78
C PHE A 4 -14.45 -3.79 7.90
N TYR A 5 -15.56 -3.26 7.39
CA TYR A 5 -15.55 -1.99 6.65
C TYR A 5 -15.09 -0.82 7.53
N GLY A 6 -15.36 -0.85 8.84
CA GLY A 6 -14.86 0.16 9.78
C GLY A 6 -13.33 0.21 9.83
N PHE A 7 -12.66 -0.95 9.90
CA PHE A 7 -11.20 -1.02 9.85
C PHE A 7 -10.65 -0.55 8.50
N VAL A 8 -11.31 -0.89 7.39
CA VAL A 8 -10.92 -0.45 6.05
C VAL A 8 -11.04 1.08 5.91
N LEU A 9 -12.09 1.68 6.47
CA LEU A 9 -12.26 3.14 6.49
C LEU A 9 -11.14 3.82 7.27
N LEU A 10 -10.81 3.31 8.46
CA LEU A 10 -9.69 3.84 9.26
C LEU A 10 -8.36 3.70 8.53
N ALA A 11 -8.14 2.56 7.85
CA ALA A 11 -6.96 2.36 7.02
C ALA A 11 -6.93 3.35 5.84
N GLY A 12 -8.07 3.63 5.21
CA GLY A 12 -8.19 4.64 4.15
C GLY A 12 -7.82 6.05 4.63
N ILE A 13 -8.31 6.45 5.81
CA ILE A 13 -7.95 7.72 6.44
C ILE A 13 -6.46 7.77 6.73
N ALA A 14 -5.91 6.70 7.33
CA ALA A 14 -4.47 6.60 7.60
C ALA A 14 -3.65 6.70 6.31
N ASN A 15 -4.09 6.06 5.22
CA ASN A 15 -3.42 6.09 3.92
C ASN A 15 -3.42 7.49 3.27
N ALA A 16 -4.39 8.35 3.61
CA ALA A 16 -4.40 9.74 3.19
C ALA A 16 -3.46 10.64 4.01
N ILE A 17 -3.33 10.36 5.31
CA ILE A 17 -2.49 11.14 6.23
C ILE A 17 -1.00 10.77 6.09
N GLN A 18 -0.71 9.48 5.93
CA GLN A 18 0.64 8.92 5.97
C GLN A 18 1.60 9.55 4.95
N PRO A 19 1.26 9.76 3.66
CA PRO A 19 2.15 10.43 2.72
C PRO A 19 2.55 11.84 3.16
N GLY A 20 1.63 12.57 3.81
CA GLY A 20 1.90 13.90 4.38
C GLY A 20 2.87 13.85 5.55
N MET A 21 2.68 12.91 6.50
CA MET A 21 3.60 12.70 7.62
C MET A 21 4.99 12.27 7.14
N ASN A 22 5.05 11.33 6.21
CA ASN A 22 6.29 10.83 5.62
C ASN A 22 7.03 11.95 4.89
N GLY A 23 6.33 12.72 4.06
CA GLY A 23 6.90 13.87 3.36
C GLY A 23 7.39 14.96 4.33
N ALA A 24 6.69 15.20 5.44
CA ALA A 24 7.13 16.14 6.47
C ALA A 24 8.42 15.66 7.16
N LEU A 25 8.53 14.37 7.46
CA LEU A 25 9.75 13.78 8.01
C LEU A 25 10.92 13.91 7.02
N ALA A 26 10.70 13.61 5.74
CA ALA A 26 11.69 13.76 4.68
C ALA A 26 12.20 15.21 4.54
N LYS A 27 11.33 16.21 4.75
CA LYS A 27 11.70 17.64 4.68
C LYS A 27 12.64 18.07 5.79
N ASN A 28 12.40 17.57 6.99
CA ASN A 28 13.08 18.04 8.20
C ASN A 28 14.36 17.26 8.52
N LEU A 29 14.66 16.22 7.73
CA LEU A 29 15.92 15.48 7.82
C LEU A 29 16.86 15.91 6.68
N PRO A 30 18.19 15.97 6.93
CA PRO A 30 19.17 16.33 5.91
C PRO A 30 19.17 15.40 4.69
N GLN A 31 18.82 14.13 4.91
CA GLN A 31 18.81 13.08 3.90
C GLN A 31 17.41 12.44 3.85
N PRO A 32 16.64 12.62 2.76
CA PRO A 32 15.26 12.14 2.66
C PRO A 32 15.11 10.63 2.86
N LEU A 33 16.11 9.83 2.45
CA LEU A 33 16.05 8.37 2.63
C LEU A 33 16.19 7.91 4.08
N VAL A 34 16.77 8.75 4.96
CA VAL A 34 16.80 8.47 6.41
C VAL A 34 15.39 8.50 6.99
N ALA A 35 14.50 9.34 6.45
CA ALA A 35 13.08 9.32 6.83
C ALA A 35 12.44 7.96 6.51
N GLY A 36 12.84 7.32 5.39
CA GLY A 36 12.38 5.98 5.03
C GLY A 36 12.79 4.91 6.04
N LEU A 37 14.01 4.99 6.58
CA LEU A 37 14.46 4.09 7.63
C LEU A 37 13.65 4.28 8.92
N VAL A 38 13.34 5.52 9.29
CA VAL A 38 12.51 5.82 10.47
C VAL A 38 11.08 5.31 10.30
N VAL A 39 10.46 5.54 9.13
CA VAL A 39 9.13 5.01 8.79
C VAL A 39 9.13 3.48 8.78
N GLY A 40 10.16 2.86 8.20
CA GLY A 40 10.33 1.42 8.18
C GLY A 40 10.47 0.84 9.59
N ALA A 41 11.29 1.45 10.45
CA ALA A 41 11.43 1.06 11.85
C ALA A 41 10.09 1.19 12.61
N GLY A 42 9.35 2.28 12.42
CA GLY A 42 8.02 2.45 13.01
C GLY A 42 7.03 1.37 12.56
N THR A 43 7.09 0.96 11.29
CA THR A 43 6.26 -0.13 10.75
C THR A 43 6.62 -1.47 11.39
N VAL A 44 7.93 -1.80 11.47
CA VAL A 44 8.42 -3.02 12.13
C VAL A 44 8.01 -3.05 13.60
N LEU A 45 8.22 -1.95 14.34
CA LEU A 45 7.84 -1.85 15.76
C LEU A 45 6.33 -2.01 15.96
N SER A 46 5.52 -1.44 15.07
CA SER A 46 4.06 -1.58 15.13
C SER A 46 3.62 -3.03 14.93
N ILE A 47 4.20 -3.72 13.93
CA ILE A 47 3.93 -5.15 13.68
C ILE A 47 4.37 -6.01 14.87
N LEU A 48 5.56 -5.77 15.42
CA LEU A 48 6.06 -6.49 16.59
C LEU A 48 5.14 -6.30 17.81
N THR A 49 4.75 -5.06 18.09
CA THR A 49 3.88 -4.74 19.23
C THR A 49 2.54 -5.45 19.13
N VAL A 50 1.86 -5.33 17.99
CA VAL A 50 0.56 -5.99 17.76
C VAL A 50 0.71 -7.52 17.78
N GLY A 51 1.76 -8.04 17.15
CA GLY A 51 2.04 -9.48 17.12
C GLY A 51 2.28 -10.07 18.51
N LEU A 52 3.05 -9.38 19.35
CA LEU A 52 3.33 -9.81 20.73
C LEU A 52 2.08 -9.74 21.62
N ILE A 53 1.34 -8.63 21.58
CA ILE A 53 0.12 -8.46 22.39
C ILE A 53 -0.96 -9.47 21.99
N SER A 54 -1.10 -9.74 20.70
CA SER A 54 -2.10 -10.70 20.20
C SER A 54 -1.69 -12.16 20.34
N GLY A 55 -0.43 -12.45 20.72
CA GLY A 55 0.13 -13.80 20.73
C GLY A 55 0.27 -14.44 19.35
N ARG A 56 0.18 -13.65 18.27
CA ARG A 56 0.21 -14.13 16.87
C ARG A 56 1.60 -14.00 16.23
N LEU A 57 2.59 -13.52 16.97
CA LEU A 57 3.96 -13.47 16.49
C LEU A 57 4.62 -14.84 16.66
N SER A 58 4.78 -15.55 15.55
CA SER A 58 5.55 -16.79 15.48
C SER A 58 6.48 -16.75 14.27
N LEU A 59 7.72 -17.19 14.46
CA LEU A 59 8.66 -17.34 13.35
C LEU A 59 8.35 -18.66 12.61
N PRO A 60 8.34 -18.65 11.26
CA PRO A 60 8.14 -19.88 10.51
C PRO A 60 9.28 -20.86 10.76
N SER A 61 8.96 -22.15 10.80
CA SER A 61 9.99 -23.18 10.74
C SER A 61 10.71 -23.16 9.39
N TYR A 62 11.89 -23.77 9.31
CA TYR A 62 12.62 -23.87 8.04
C TYR A 62 11.78 -24.52 6.93
N GLU A 63 11.05 -25.59 7.26
CA GLU A 63 10.16 -26.28 6.31
C GLU A 63 8.99 -25.41 5.86
N GLN A 64 8.39 -24.62 6.77
CA GLN A 64 7.35 -23.67 6.41
C GLN A 64 7.89 -22.58 5.48
N ALA A 65 9.11 -22.08 5.74
CA ALA A 65 9.72 -21.04 4.93
C ALA A 65 10.03 -21.50 3.49
N THR A 66 10.42 -22.76 3.28
CA THR A 66 10.72 -23.30 1.94
C THR A 66 9.47 -23.60 1.11
N GLN A 67 8.31 -23.77 1.75
CA GLN A 67 7.03 -23.94 1.06
C GLN A 67 6.41 -22.61 0.58
N ILE A 68 6.89 -21.47 1.07
CA ILE A 68 6.39 -20.14 0.67
C ILE A 68 6.87 -19.82 -0.76
N PRO A 69 5.97 -19.37 -1.66
CA PRO A 69 6.37 -18.95 -3.00
C PRO A 69 7.47 -17.88 -2.96
N TRP A 70 8.53 -18.06 -3.76
CA TRP A 70 9.72 -17.19 -3.72
C TRP A 70 9.40 -15.70 -3.93
N TRP A 71 8.35 -15.39 -4.71
CA TRP A 71 7.92 -14.02 -4.98
C TRP A 71 7.26 -13.35 -3.76
N ALA A 72 6.70 -14.11 -2.82
CA ALA A 72 6.01 -13.55 -1.65
C ALA A 72 6.97 -12.79 -0.72
N TRP A 73 8.25 -13.18 -0.70
CA TRP A 73 9.30 -12.51 0.07
C TRP A 73 9.59 -11.08 -0.41
N PHE A 74 9.22 -10.74 -1.65
CA PHE A 74 9.44 -9.41 -2.22
C PHE A 74 8.34 -8.40 -1.90
N GLY A 75 7.27 -8.81 -1.19
CA GLY A 75 6.19 -7.89 -0.81
C GLY A 75 6.69 -6.68 0.01
N GLY A 76 7.65 -6.89 0.91
CA GLY A 76 8.27 -5.82 1.68
C GLY A 76 9.08 -4.83 0.83
N VAL A 77 9.70 -5.30 -0.26
CA VAL A 77 10.43 -4.44 -1.20
C VAL A 77 9.47 -3.53 -1.96
N LEU A 78 8.32 -4.07 -2.41
CA LEU A 78 7.27 -3.27 -3.06
C LEU A 78 6.72 -2.19 -2.10
N GLY A 79 6.46 -2.54 -0.84
CA GLY A 79 6.08 -1.58 0.20
C GLY A 79 7.13 -0.48 0.43
N GLY A 80 8.40 -0.85 0.45
CA GLY A 80 9.52 0.10 0.50
C GLY A 80 9.53 1.08 -0.66
N GLY A 81 9.27 0.59 -1.89
CA GLY A 81 9.14 1.44 -3.08
C GLY A 81 8.02 2.47 -2.96
N ILE A 82 6.86 2.08 -2.39
CA ILE A 82 5.75 3.01 -2.12
C ILE A 82 6.20 4.08 -1.12
N VAL A 83 6.86 3.70 -0.02
CA VAL A 83 7.37 4.65 0.99
C VAL A 83 8.37 5.61 0.37
N ILE A 84 9.34 5.14 -0.41
CA ILE A 84 10.31 6.00 -1.10
C ILE A 84 9.59 7.01 -2.00
N THR A 85 8.59 6.55 -2.76
CA THR A 85 7.79 7.42 -3.62
C THR A 85 7.03 8.47 -2.80
N GLN A 86 6.47 8.10 -1.64
CA GLN A 86 5.83 9.07 -0.74
C GLN A 86 6.81 10.14 -0.25
N LEU A 87 8.01 9.75 0.19
CA LEU A 87 9.01 10.68 0.71
C LEU A 87 9.47 11.69 -0.34
N LEU A 88 9.64 11.24 -1.58
CA LEU A 88 10.18 12.05 -2.66
C LEU A 88 9.10 12.86 -3.38
N ILE A 89 7.92 12.27 -3.61
CA ILE A 89 6.93 12.79 -4.57
C ILE A 89 5.67 13.35 -3.89
N ALA A 90 5.24 12.82 -2.73
CA ALA A 90 3.93 13.19 -2.17
C ALA A 90 3.75 14.69 -1.90
N ARG A 91 4.85 15.40 -1.59
CA ARG A 91 4.83 16.85 -1.38
C ARG A 91 4.92 17.67 -2.66
N GLN A 92 5.36 17.09 -3.77
CA GLN A 92 5.49 17.77 -5.05
C GLN A 92 4.14 17.90 -5.76
N ILE A 93 3.33 16.83 -5.72
CA ILE A 93 2.05 16.76 -6.43
C ILE A 93 0.84 16.87 -5.50
N GLY A 94 1.05 17.03 -4.19
CA GLY A 94 0.00 17.10 -3.19
C GLY A 94 -0.61 15.74 -2.82
N ALA A 95 -1.27 15.68 -1.66
CA ALA A 95 -1.78 14.43 -1.10
C ALA A 95 -2.93 13.83 -1.92
N ALA A 96 -3.85 14.66 -2.42
CA ALA A 96 -5.01 14.18 -3.17
C ALA A 96 -4.65 13.57 -4.53
N PRO A 97 -3.84 14.22 -5.40
CA PRO A 97 -3.36 13.59 -6.63
C PRO A 97 -2.50 12.35 -6.36
N PHE A 98 -1.61 12.40 -5.36
CA PHE A 98 -0.78 11.24 -4.98
C PHE A 98 -1.63 10.02 -4.60
N LEU A 99 -2.55 10.19 -3.65
CA LEU A 99 -3.40 9.09 -3.17
C LEU A 99 -4.35 8.62 -4.27
N GLY A 100 -4.94 9.56 -5.02
CA GLY A 100 -5.83 9.23 -6.13
C GLY A 100 -5.12 8.36 -7.17
N VAL A 101 -3.89 8.71 -7.54
CA VAL A 101 -3.11 7.94 -8.52
C VAL A 101 -2.74 6.57 -7.95
N LEU A 102 -2.26 6.54 -6.71
CA LEU A 102 -1.86 5.29 -6.03
C LEU A 102 -3.03 4.30 -5.94
N VAL A 103 -4.21 4.75 -5.49
CA VAL A 103 -5.39 3.90 -5.35
C VAL A 103 -5.91 3.47 -6.72
N THR A 104 -5.96 4.38 -7.70
CA THR A 104 -6.44 4.07 -9.05
C THR A 104 -5.54 3.05 -9.75
N ALA A 105 -4.22 3.26 -9.72
CA ALA A 105 -3.25 2.32 -10.28
C ALA A 105 -3.34 0.97 -9.55
N GLY A 106 -3.49 0.98 -8.23
CA GLY A 106 -3.68 -0.23 -7.43
C GLY A 106 -4.92 -1.03 -7.82
N VAL A 107 -6.07 -0.37 -7.98
CA VAL A 107 -7.32 -1.04 -8.38
C VAL A 107 -7.24 -1.55 -9.82
N ALA A 108 -6.74 -0.74 -10.76
CA ALA A 108 -6.58 -1.16 -12.15
C ALA A 108 -5.67 -2.38 -12.27
N THR A 109 -4.55 -2.38 -11.53
CA THR A 109 -3.61 -3.51 -11.48
C THR A 109 -4.27 -4.73 -10.81
N SER A 110 -5.00 -4.54 -9.71
CA SER A 110 -5.71 -5.63 -9.03
C SER A 110 -6.74 -6.29 -9.94
N ILE A 111 -7.49 -5.54 -10.74
CA ILE A 111 -8.43 -6.14 -11.72
C ILE A 111 -7.69 -7.04 -12.71
N ALA A 112 -6.51 -6.63 -13.19
CA ALA A 112 -5.69 -7.45 -14.07
C ALA A 112 -5.15 -8.69 -13.35
N LEU A 113 -4.60 -8.54 -12.14
CA LEU A 113 -4.07 -9.65 -11.34
C LEU A 113 -5.15 -10.69 -11.02
N ASP A 114 -6.33 -10.24 -10.60
CA ASP A 114 -7.48 -11.09 -10.29
C ASP A 114 -7.97 -11.84 -11.53
N HIS A 115 -7.96 -11.19 -12.70
CA HIS A 115 -8.41 -11.84 -13.94
C HIS A 115 -7.53 -13.03 -14.32
N PHE A 116 -6.21 -12.90 -14.10
CA PHE A 116 -5.24 -13.96 -14.39
C PHE A 116 -4.92 -14.87 -13.20
N GLY A 117 -5.45 -14.58 -11.99
CA GLY A 117 -5.12 -15.31 -10.77
C GLY A 117 -3.65 -15.22 -10.37
N TRP A 118 -2.98 -14.11 -10.72
CA TRP A 118 -1.56 -13.93 -10.44
C TRP A 118 -1.32 -13.60 -8.97
N VAL A 119 -0.09 -13.82 -8.47
CA VAL A 119 0.33 -13.46 -7.09
C VAL A 119 -0.56 -14.09 -6.00
N GLY A 120 -1.12 -15.28 -6.29
CA GLY A 120 -1.94 -16.04 -5.33
C GLY A 120 -3.36 -15.51 -5.12
N PHE A 121 -3.83 -14.58 -5.95
CA PHE A 121 -5.22 -14.12 -5.91
C PHE A 121 -6.18 -15.16 -6.49
N GLU A 122 -7.38 -15.25 -5.89
CA GLU A 122 -8.48 -16.02 -6.47
C GLU A 122 -8.90 -15.41 -7.80
N GLN A 123 -9.11 -16.27 -8.81
CA GLN A 123 -9.43 -15.80 -10.14
C GLN A 123 -10.83 -15.19 -10.17
N HIS A 124 -10.91 -13.87 -10.37
CA HIS A 124 -12.16 -13.16 -10.55
C HIS A 124 -12.18 -12.52 -11.94
N PRO A 125 -13.18 -12.82 -12.79
CA PRO A 125 -13.21 -12.29 -14.14
C PRO A 125 -13.26 -10.75 -14.14
N ALA A 126 -12.53 -10.15 -15.09
CA ALA A 126 -12.63 -8.74 -15.39
C ALA A 126 -13.95 -8.46 -16.12
N THR A 127 -15.03 -8.37 -15.36
CA THR A 127 -16.36 -8.06 -15.91
C THR A 127 -16.37 -6.65 -16.49
N LEU A 128 -17.30 -6.40 -17.41
CA LEU A 128 -17.50 -5.07 -18.01
C LEU A 128 -17.62 -3.98 -16.93
N TRP A 129 -18.31 -4.26 -15.83
CA TRP A 129 -18.49 -3.30 -14.72
C TRP A 129 -17.19 -2.99 -13.97
N ARG A 130 -16.30 -3.97 -13.77
CA ARG A 130 -14.99 -3.74 -13.14
C ARG A 130 -14.10 -2.89 -14.03
N ILE A 131 -14.09 -3.18 -15.34
CA ILE A 131 -13.34 -2.40 -16.32
C ILE A 131 -13.86 -0.96 -16.38
N LEU A 132 -15.18 -0.77 -16.48
CA LEU A 132 -15.79 0.56 -16.47
C LEU A 132 -15.50 1.31 -15.16
N GLY A 133 -15.58 0.62 -14.02
CA GLY A 133 -15.23 1.20 -12.72
C GLY A 133 -13.76 1.67 -12.68
N GLY A 134 -12.84 0.84 -13.15
CA GLY A 134 -11.42 1.21 -13.25
C GLY A 134 -11.19 2.42 -14.18
N LEU A 135 -11.85 2.46 -15.33
CA LEU A 135 -11.78 3.61 -16.25
C LEU A 135 -12.33 4.89 -15.61
N LEU A 136 -13.45 4.80 -14.88
CA LEU A 136 -14.01 5.94 -14.16
C LEU A 136 -13.06 6.44 -13.07
N MET A 137 -12.35 5.55 -12.37
CA MET A 137 -11.31 5.95 -11.41
C MET A 137 -10.17 6.71 -12.09
N ILE A 138 -9.71 6.25 -13.26
CA ILE A 138 -8.68 6.92 -14.07
C ILE A 138 -9.12 8.34 -14.46
N VAL A 139 -10.34 8.49 -14.94
CA VAL A 139 -10.90 9.80 -15.27
C VAL A 139 -11.01 10.68 -14.02
N GLY A 140 -11.52 10.13 -12.93
CA GLY A 140 -11.68 10.85 -11.67
C GLY A 140 -10.36 11.38 -11.11
N VAL A 141 -9.31 10.54 -11.09
CA VAL A 141 -7.99 10.99 -10.64
C VAL A 141 -7.35 11.99 -11.60
N ALA A 142 -7.54 11.84 -12.92
CA ALA A 142 -7.02 12.80 -13.89
C ALA A 142 -7.58 14.20 -13.62
N VAL A 143 -8.87 14.31 -13.33
CA VAL A 143 -9.50 15.59 -12.95
C VAL A 143 -8.96 16.11 -11.61
N VAL A 144 -8.79 15.25 -10.61
CA VAL A 144 -8.19 15.64 -9.31
C VAL A 144 -6.76 16.16 -9.48
N ALA A 145 -6.00 15.61 -10.42
CA ALA A 145 -4.62 15.97 -10.68
C ALA A 145 -4.45 17.22 -11.58
N MET A 146 -5.54 17.82 -12.08
CA MET A 146 -5.50 19.04 -12.92
C MET A 146 -5.35 20.35 -12.14
N THR A 147 -4.98 20.29 -10.85
CA THR A 147 -4.76 21.46 -9.97
C THR A 147 -3.31 21.90 -9.96
#